data_AF-A0A4Z0BAS6-F1
#
_entry.id   AF-A0A4Z0BAS6-F1
#
_cell.length_a   1.000
_cell.length_b   1.000
_cell.length_c   1.000
_cell.angle_alpha   90.00
_cell.angle_beta   90.00
_cell.angle_gamma   90.00
#
_symmetry.space_group_name_H-M   'P 1'
#
loop_
_entity.id
_entity.type
_entity.pdbx_description
1 polymer ?
#
loop_
_entity_poly.entity_id
_entity_poly.type
_entity_poly.pdbx_seq_one_letter_code
_entity_poly.pdbx_strand_id
1 'polypeptide(L)'
;MIVHIFFSLLGSPSDAFGRVSGGFEIDLPIEKGREVHVLRPKESDWFGGSLKIETVTRFPNQERLFVGLQDIVVKSKDDASRLGGRFEAEAGLLWDAYD
;
A
#
# COMPACT_ATOMS: atom_id res chain seq x y z
N MET A 1 -12.45 -9.18 -4.36
CA MET A 1 -11.77 -9.46 -5.66
C MET A 1 -10.27 -9.32 -5.46
N ILE A 2 -9.45 -10.28 -5.90
CA ILE A 2 -7.99 -10.17 -5.79
C ILE A 2 -7.45 -9.28 -6.92
N VAL A 3 -6.71 -8.24 -6.53
CA VAL A 3 -6.01 -7.32 -7.44
C VAL A 3 -4.54 -7.20 -7.05
N HIS A 4 -3.71 -6.67 -7.94
CA HIS A 4 -2.34 -6.31 -7.58
C HIS A 4 -2.31 -4.86 -7.10
N ILE A 5 -1.90 -4.63 -5.86
CA ILE A 5 -1.76 -3.29 -5.30
C ILE A 5 -0.30 -2.85 -5.25
N PHE A 6 -0.07 -1.54 -5.25
CA PHE A 6 1.23 -0.96 -4.97
C PHE A 6 1.13 0.46 -4.42
N PHE A 7 2.07 0.82 -3.54
CA PHE A 7 2.25 2.16 -3.00
C PHE A 7 3.63 2.28 -2.35
N SER A 8 4.08 3.49 -2.06
CA SER A 8 5.40 3.79 -1.52
C SER A 8 5.31 4.23 -0.06
N LEU A 9 6.37 3.95 0.71
CA LEU A 9 6.62 4.59 2.00
C LEU A 9 7.67 5.68 1.78
N LEU A 10 7.31 6.93 2.03
CA LEU A 10 8.10 8.12 1.71
C LEU A 10 8.51 8.84 2.99
N GLY A 11 9.75 9.35 3.05
CA GLY A 11 10.14 10.35 4.05
C GLY A 11 9.77 11.76 3.61
N SER A 12 9.76 12.01 2.30
CA SER A 12 9.38 13.27 1.69
C SER A 12 9.00 13.06 0.21
N PRO A 13 8.49 14.08 -0.51
CA PRO A 13 8.24 13.95 -1.95
C PRO A 13 9.46 13.58 -2.80
N SER A 14 10.67 13.77 -2.29
CA SER A 14 11.93 13.44 -2.96
C SER A 14 12.71 12.30 -2.29
N ASP A 15 12.16 11.68 -1.25
CA ASP A 15 12.83 10.66 -0.45
C ASP A 15 11.89 9.48 -0.21
N ALA A 16 12.21 8.34 -0.82
CA ALA A 16 11.43 7.11 -0.72
C ALA A 16 12.23 6.07 0.06
N PHE A 17 11.63 5.53 1.12
CA PHE A 17 12.24 4.47 1.93
C PHE A 17 11.99 3.08 1.38
N GLY A 18 11.02 2.93 0.47
CA GLY A 18 10.72 1.66 -0.20
C GLY A 18 9.30 1.61 -0.75
N ARG A 19 8.93 0.43 -1.25
CA ARG A 19 7.64 0.15 -1.86
C ARG A 19 6.98 -1.06 -1.23
N VAL A 20 5.66 -1.02 -1.12
CA VAL A 20 4.80 -2.15 -0.78
C VAL A 20 4.04 -2.60 -2.02
N SER A 21 3.97 -3.91 -2.28
CA SER A 21 3.18 -4.44 -3.38
C SER A 21 2.76 -5.90 -3.17
N GLY A 22 1.71 -6.33 -3.87
CA GLY A 22 1.28 -7.73 -3.82
C GLY A 22 -0.16 -7.94 -4.25
N GLY A 23 -0.59 -9.20 -4.24
CA GLY A 23 -1.98 -9.56 -4.41
C GLY A 23 -2.77 -9.22 -3.15
N PHE A 24 -3.85 -8.45 -3.28
CA PHE A 24 -4.70 -8.04 -2.16
C PHE A 24 -6.18 -8.17 -2.52
N GLU A 25 -6.99 -8.57 -1.54
CA GLU A 25 -8.43 -8.66 -1.71
C GLU A 25 -9.09 -7.30 -1.44
N ILE A 26 -9.76 -6.75 -2.45
CA ILE A 26 -10.51 -5.49 -2.36
C ILE A 26 -11.99 -5.73 -2.67
N ASP A 27 -12.85 -5.07 -1.91
CA ASP A 27 -14.29 -5.02 -2.15
C ASP A 27 -14.65 -4.11 -3.33
N LEU A 28 -15.58 -4.56 -4.16
CA LEU A 28 -16.06 -3.79 -5.31
C LEU A 28 -16.98 -2.62 -4.88
N PRO A 29 -17.11 -1.55 -5.69
CA PRO A 29 -16.29 -1.19 -6.86
C PRO A 29 -14.84 -0.80 -6.56
N ILE A 30 -13.93 -1.10 -7.50
CA ILE A 30 -12.53 -0.63 -7.48
C ILE A 30 -12.45 0.64 -8.34
N GLU A 31 -12.43 1.80 -7.69
CA GLU A 31 -12.47 3.10 -8.36
C GLU A 31 -11.57 4.13 -7.67
N LYS A 32 -11.09 5.11 -8.44
CA LYS A 32 -10.23 6.18 -7.92
C LYS A 32 -10.94 6.98 -6.83
N GLY A 33 -10.23 7.29 -5.75
CA GLY A 33 -10.68 8.05 -4.60
C GLY A 33 -11.28 7.20 -3.47
N ARG A 34 -11.65 5.95 -3.75
CA ARG A 34 -12.20 5.04 -2.73
C ARG A 34 -11.13 4.62 -1.73
N GLU A 35 -11.51 4.53 -0.46
CA GLU A 35 -10.66 4.00 0.62
C GLU A 35 -10.69 2.48 0.69
N VAL A 36 -9.51 1.91 0.93
CA VAL A 36 -9.24 0.49 1.07
C VAL A 36 -8.56 0.26 2.41
N HIS A 37 -9.14 -0.59 3.25
CA HIS A 37 -8.54 -0.99 4.52
C HIS A 37 -7.49 -2.08 4.27
N VAL A 38 -6.22 -1.70 4.30
CA VAL A 38 -5.06 -2.57 4.04
C VAL A 38 -4.49 -3.19 5.31
N LEU A 39 -4.65 -2.54 6.46
CA LEU A 39 -4.22 -3.03 7.75
C LEU A 39 -5.31 -2.77 8.80
N ARG A 40 -5.30 -3.57 9.87
CA ARG A 40 -6.10 -3.24 11.05
C ARG A 40 -5.48 -2.04 11.77
N PRO A 41 -6.28 -1.05 12.18
CA PRO A 41 -5.77 0.04 13.01
C PRO A 41 -5.29 -0.52 14.35
N LYS A 42 -4.21 0.06 14.88
CA LYS A 42 -3.72 -0.19 16.23
C LYS A 42 -3.69 1.14 16.96
N GLU A 43 -4.18 1.18 18.19
CA GLU A 43 -4.27 2.43 18.98
C GLU A 43 -2.92 3.16 19.14
N SER A 44 -1.82 2.41 19.14
CA SER A 44 -0.46 2.95 19.26
C SER A 44 0.16 3.38 17.93
N ASP A 45 -0.53 3.19 16.80
CA ASP A 45 0.00 3.50 15.47
C ASP A 45 -0.64 4.77 14.91
N TRP A 46 0.17 5.59 14.27
CA TRP A 46 -0.30 6.82 13.62
C TRP A 46 -0.99 6.52 12.28
N PHE A 47 -0.71 5.35 11.70
CA PHE A 47 -1.32 4.91 10.45
C PHE A 47 -2.64 4.17 10.73
N GLY A 48 -3.76 4.75 10.27
CA GLY A 48 -5.11 4.22 10.45
C GLY A 48 -5.45 2.99 9.60
N GLY A 49 -4.48 2.43 8.87
CA GLY A 49 -4.66 1.18 8.13
C GLY A 49 -5.41 1.30 6.81
N SER A 50 -5.72 2.51 6.35
CA SER A 50 -6.56 2.76 5.17
C SER A 50 -5.83 3.63 4.16
N LEU A 51 -5.98 3.31 2.87
CA LEU A 51 -5.38 4.07 1.77
C LEU A 51 -6.40 4.31 0.67
N LYS A 52 -6.29 5.46 -0.01
CA LYS A 52 -7.12 5.77 -1.17
C LYS A 52 -6.58 5.13 -2.44
N ILE A 53 -7.46 4.72 -3.32
CA ILE A 53 -7.08 4.31 -4.68
C ILE A 53 -6.74 5.56 -5.49
N GLU A 54 -5.51 5.65 -5.98
CA GLU A 54 -5.04 6.76 -6.83
C GLU A 54 -5.09 6.43 -8.32
N THR A 55 -4.85 5.16 -8.67
CA THR A 55 -4.86 4.68 -10.04
C THR A 55 -5.47 3.29 -10.14
N VAL A 56 -6.20 3.04 -11.23
CA VAL A 56 -6.72 1.73 -11.59
C VAL A 56 -6.33 1.48 -13.05
N THR A 57 -5.49 0.48 -13.27
CA THR A 57 -4.93 0.15 -14.58
C THR A 57 -5.20 -1.31 -14.91
N ARG A 58 -5.53 -1.57 -16.17
CA ARG A 58 -5.65 -2.93 -16.72
C ARG A 58 -4.63 -3.09 -17.84
N PHE A 59 -3.70 -4.04 -17.70
CA PHE A 59 -2.76 -4.32 -18.79
C PHE A 59 -3.45 -5.15 -19.87
N PRO A 60 -3.23 -4.86 -21.17
CA PRO A 60 -3.97 -5.47 -22.27
C PRO A 60 -3.96 -7.00 -22.36
N ASN A 61 -3.07 -7.69 -21.64
CA ASN A 61 -2.93 -9.15 -21.69
C ASN A 61 -2.98 -9.81 -20.30
N GLN A 62 -3.45 -9.10 -19.27
CA GLN A 62 -3.61 -9.65 -17.93
C GLN A 62 -5.06 -9.53 -17.48
N GLU A 63 -5.61 -10.63 -16.97
CA GLU A 63 -6.94 -10.63 -16.34
C GLU A 63 -6.97 -9.84 -15.02
N ARG A 64 -5.79 -9.47 -14.49
CA ARG A 64 -5.64 -8.82 -13.19
C ARG A 64 -5.61 -7.30 -13.31
N LEU A 65 -6.33 -6.64 -12.40
CA LEU A 65 -6.27 -5.20 -12.21
C LEU A 65 -5.04 -4.84 -11.39
N PHE A 66 -4.43 -3.71 -11.74
CA PHE A 66 -3.36 -3.07 -10.98
C PHE A 66 -3.92 -1.80 -10.35
N VAL A 67 -3.76 -1.68 -9.05
CA VAL A 67 -4.36 -0.62 -8.25
C VAL A 67 -3.24 0.09 -7.52
N GLY A 68 -2.92 1.31 -7.94
CA GLY A 68 -2.01 2.17 -7.19
C GLY A 68 -2.76 2.79 -6.03
N LEU A 69 -2.29 2.55 -4.81
CA LEU A 69 -2.83 3.19 -3.61
C LEU A 69 -2.03 4.44 -3.28
N GLN A 70 -2.62 5.29 -2.44
CA GLN A 70 -1.98 6.48 -1.92
C GLN A 70 -0.65 6.13 -1.22
N ASP A 71 0.40 6.88 -1.55
CA ASP A 71 1.68 6.77 -0.86
C ASP A 71 1.56 7.24 0.60
N ILE A 72 2.36 6.63 1.48
CA ILE A 72 2.37 6.93 2.90
C ILE A 72 3.61 7.75 3.23
N VAL A 73 3.42 8.94 3.79
CA VAL A 73 4.53 9.74 4.33
C VAL A 73 4.79 9.33 5.78
N VAL A 74 5.97 8.79 6.05
CA VAL A 74 6.43 8.37 7.38
C VAL A 74 7.50 9.32 7.91
N LYS A 75 7.76 9.32 9.21
CA LYS A 75 8.71 10.25 9.83
C LYS A 75 10.17 9.82 9.71
N SER A 76 10.44 8.52 9.53
CA SER A 76 11.78 7.97 9.49
C SER A 76 11.85 6.64 8.75
N LYS A 77 13.07 6.21 8.39
CA LYS A 77 13.33 4.88 7.81
C LYS A 77 12.95 3.75 8.76
N ASP A 78 13.07 3.96 10.07
CA ASP A 78 12.63 3.00 11.10
C ASP A 78 11.10 2.85 11.10
N ASP A 79 10.36 3.97 10.98
CA ASP A 79 8.90 3.92 10.84
C ASP A 79 8.49 3.20 9.55
N ALA A 80 9.18 3.44 8.43
CA ALA A 80 8.95 2.70 7.19
C ALA A 80 9.20 1.20 7.37
N SER A 81 10.31 0.81 8.01
CA SER A 81 10.66 -0.59 8.23
C SER A 81 9.64 -1.29 9.14
N ARG A 82 9.23 -0.62 10.23
CA ARG A 82 8.19 -1.11 11.13
C ARG A 82 6.87 -1.31 10.42
N LEU A 83 6.45 -0.33 9.61
CA LEU A 83 5.18 -0.40 8.89
C LEU A 83 5.23 -1.40 7.72
N GLY A 84 6.35 -1.47 7.00
CA GLY A 84 6.63 -2.47 5.96
C GLY A 84 6.50 -3.90 6.51
N GLY A 85 7.13 -4.20 7.64
CA GLY A 85 6.99 -5.50 8.30
C GLY A 85 5.55 -5.82 8.74
N ARG A 86 4.74 -4.80 9.07
CA ARG A 86 3.30 -5.00 9.32
C ARG A 86 2.55 -5.38 8.04
N PHE A 87 2.84 -4.75 6.91
CA PHE A 87 2.23 -5.12 5.64
C PHE A 87 2.56 -6.55 5.24
N GLU A 88 3.79 -7.01 5.48
CA GLU A 88 4.18 -8.40 5.28
C GLU A 88 3.41 -9.35 6.20
N ALA A 89 3.43 -9.08 7.51
CA ALA A 89 2.89 -10.00 8.51
C ALA A 89 1.35 -10.06 8.53
N GLU A 90 0.68 -8.92 8.34
CA GLU A 90 -0.78 -8.80 8.52
C GLU A 90 -1.56 -8.83 7.20
N ALA A 91 -0.96 -8.33 6.11
CA ALA A 91 -1.63 -8.22 4.81
C ALA A 91 -1.03 -9.15 3.74
N GLY A 92 0.08 -9.83 4.03
CA GLY A 92 0.76 -10.71 3.06
C GLY A 92 1.36 -9.95 1.86
N LEU A 93 1.59 -8.65 2.01
CA LEU A 93 2.16 -7.80 0.97
C LEU A 93 3.67 -7.78 1.09
N LEU A 94 4.40 -7.74 -0.02
CA LEU A 94 5.85 -7.63 -0.02
C LEU A 94 6.27 -6.20 0.30
N TRP A 95 7.20 -6.04 1.25
CA TRP A 95 7.92 -4.80 1.52
C TRP A 95 9.30 -4.84 0.88
N ASP A 96 9.57 -3.93 -0.05
CA ASP A 96 10.84 -3.78 -0.75
C ASP A 96 11.50 -2.45 -0.31
N ALA A 97 12.41 -2.55 0.67
CA ALA A 97 13.11 -1.41 1.23
C ALA A 97 14.17 -0.88 0.26
N TYR A 98 14.33 0.44 0.20
CA TYR A 98 15.40 1.08 -0.56
C TYR A 98 16.60 1.38 0.34
N ASP A 99 17.80 1.25 -0.24
CA ASP A 99 19.09 1.51 0.43
C ASP A 99 19.30 3.00 0.70
#